data_AF-A0A6L9ILV0-F1
#
_entry.id   AF-A0A6L9ILV0-F1
#
_cell.length_a   1.000
_cell.length_b   1.000
_cell.length_c   1.000
_cell.angle_alpha   90.00
_cell.angle_beta   90.00
_cell.angle_gamma   90.00
#
_symmetry.space_group_name_H-M   'P 1'
#
loop_
_entity.id
_entity.type
_entity.pdbx_description
1 polymer ?
#
loop_
_entity_poly.entity_id
_entity_poly.type
_entity_poly.pdbx_seq_one_letter_code
_entity_poly.pdbx_strand_id
1 'polypeptide(L)'
;MTTQLMSPMLLVSEQHLASRLDALAQVSGLDSALIAQFGDFIRTAPDEDLFRASPYRYAQRVGIGDRQAVDLFLYATHAGILEFNWGVLCPRCAAFITSPGGLRSLHTHAYCDLCQIDSDVVIDDNVEVAFTVAPSVRTIRFHSPSTINLKRDWRRLFFSTSQTMTPFVLRQIEQLLVADAFVPANAIYQFEHMCVAGQYLIALPQHHAQAALEVDPQHAEHTVHFDLLDGAVVPARQRVGPGPVIVRVHNRTDTLNVVGLIHRPLAVTLDPDAPES
;
A
#
# COMPACT_ATOMS: atom_id res chain seq x y z
N MET A 1 -30.94 10.73 -13.91
CA MET A 1 -30.15 10.00 -14.92
C MET A 1 -29.44 8.87 -14.22
N THR A 2 -29.92 7.67 -14.47
CA THR A 2 -29.52 6.44 -13.78
C THR A 2 -28.12 6.07 -14.24
N THR A 3 -27.13 6.19 -13.35
CA THR A 3 -25.76 5.73 -13.59
C THR A 3 -25.81 4.22 -13.74
N GLN A 4 -25.67 3.78 -14.98
CA GLN A 4 -25.63 2.38 -15.36
C GLN A 4 -24.41 1.74 -14.69
N LEU A 5 -24.67 0.93 -13.65
CA LEU A 5 -23.70 0.06 -13.03
C LEU A 5 -23.11 -0.83 -14.12
N MET A 6 -21.87 -0.56 -14.51
CA MET A 6 -21.11 -1.43 -15.39
C MET A 6 -20.94 -2.77 -14.67
N SER A 7 -21.49 -3.84 -15.26
CA SER A 7 -21.31 -5.22 -14.79
C SER A 7 -19.82 -5.56 -14.59
N PRO A 8 -19.46 -6.33 -13.54
CA PRO A 8 -18.07 -6.61 -13.21
C PRO A 8 -17.44 -7.47 -14.31
N MET A 9 -16.34 -6.98 -14.89
CA MET A 9 -15.40 -7.82 -15.64
C MET A 9 -15.07 -9.04 -14.78
N LEU A 10 -15.14 -10.23 -15.38
CA LEU A 10 -14.77 -11.51 -14.77
C LEU A 10 -13.41 -11.39 -14.06
N LEU A 11 -13.43 -11.23 -12.72
CA LEU A 11 -12.23 -10.94 -11.93
C LEU A 11 -11.25 -12.11 -11.93
N VAL A 12 -11.74 -13.35 -12.06
CA VAL A 12 -10.97 -14.59 -11.93
C VAL A 12 -10.88 -15.32 -13.28
N SER A 13 -9.68 -15.71 -13.68
CA SER A 13 -9.44 -16.65 -14.77
C SER A 13 -9.50 -18.08 -14.22
N GLU A 14 -10.67 -18.73 -14.32
CA GLU A 14 -10.84 -20.11 -13.82
C GLU A 14 -9.90 -21.10 -14.49
N GLN A 15 -9.61 -20.93 -15.78
CA GLN A 15 -8.65 -21.77 -16.50
C GLN A 15 -7.24 -21.65 -15.91
N HIS A 16 -6.75 -20.43 -15.67
CA HIS A 16 -5.43 -20.23 -15.09
C HIS A 16 -5.39 -20.66 -13.62
N LEU A 17 -6.44 -20.36 -12.85
CA LEU A 17 -6.51 -20.77 -11.45
C LEU A 17 -6.47 -22.30 -11.32
N ALA A 18 -7.32 -23.02 -12.05
CA ALA A 18 -7.38 -24.48 -12.00
C ALA A 18 -6.03 -25.10 -12.38
N SER A 19 -5.45 -24.67 -13.51
CA SER A 19 -4.15 -25.19 -13.96
C SER A 19 -3.02 -24.95 -12.95
N ARG A 20 -3.03 -23.82 -12.23
CA ARG A 20 -2.00 -23.50 -11.23
C ARG A 20 -2.23 -24.22 -9.90
N LEU A 21 -3.49 -24.45 -9.52
CA LEU A 21 -3.82 -25.31 -8.37
C LEU A 21 -3.41 -26.75 -8.62
N ASP A 22 -3.58 -27.27 -9.85
CA ASP A 22 -3.09 -28.59 -10.23
C ASP A 22 -1.56 -28.66 -10.11
N ALA A 23 -0.85 -27.67 -10.64
CA ALA A 23 0.61 -27.59 -10.52
C ALA A 23 1.09 -27.55 -9.06
N LEU A 24 0.40 -26.78 -8.20
CA LEU A 24 0.65 -26.72 -6.76
C LEU A 24 0.44 -28.09 -6.10
N ALA A 25 -0.65 -28.80 -6.44
CA ALA A 25 -0.97 -30.10 -5.88
C ALA A 25 0.08 -31.17 -6.22
N GLN A 26 0.68 -31.12 -7.41
CA GLN A 26 1.71 -32.08 -7.82
C GLN A 26 3.04 -31.95 -7.06
N VAL A 27 3.38 -30.75 -6.56
CA VAL A 27 4.72 -30.49 -6.01
C VAL A 27 4.75 -30.23 -4.50
N SER A 28 3.63 -29.82 -3.90
CA SER A 28 3.62 -29.32 -2.52
C SER A 28 3.49 -30.40 -1.45
N GLY A 29 2.90 -31.55 -1.78
CA GLY A 29 2.53 -32.58 -0.80
C GLY A 29 1.47 -32.12 0.23
N LEU A 30 0.82 -30.98 -0.01
CA LEU A 30 -0.24 -30.45 0.85
C LEU A 30 -1.56 -31.22 0.65
N ASP A 31 -2.39 -31.25 1.69
CA ASP A 31 -3.70 -31.88 1.64
C ASP A 31 -4.59 -31.26 0.54
N SER A 32 -5.27 -32.11 -0.24
CA SER A 32 -6.11 -31.67 -1.35
C SER A 32 -7.27 -30.81 -0.88
N ALA A 33 -7.80 -31.05 0.33
CA ALA A 33 -8.84 -30.23 0.93
C ALA A 33 -8.34 -28.79 1.22
N LEU A 34 -7.10 -28.65 1.68
CA LEU A 34 -6.47 -27.35 1.90
C LEU A 34 -6.26 -26.59 0.58
N ILE A 35 -5.80 -27.28 -0.46
CA ILE A 35 -5.63 -26.67 -1.79
C ILE A 35 -6.97 -26.21 -2.36
N ALA A 36 -8.02 -27.02 -2.21
CA ALA A 36 -9.38 -26.64 -2.63
C ALA A 36 -9.88 -25.40 -1.87
N GLN A 37 -9.73 -25.38 -0.54
CA GLN A 37 -10.08 -24.23 0.30
C GLN A 37 -9.31 -22.97 -0.10
N PHE A 38 -8.02 -23.10 -0.43
CA PHE A 38 -7.23 -21.98 -0.92
C PHE A 38 -7.72 -21.47 -2.29
N GLY A 39 -8.09 -22.39 -3.19
CA GLY A 39 -8.73 -22.01 -4.46
C GLY A 39 -10.01 -21.20 -4.26
N ASP A 40 -10.86 -21.60 -3.32
CA ASP A 40 -12.09 -20.86 -2.99
C ASP A 40 -11.81 -19.51 -2.34
N PHE A 41 -10.76 -19.42 -1.51
CA PHE A 41 -10.27 -18.15 -0.99
C PHE A 41 -9.84 -17.21 -2.13
N ILE A 42 -9.05 -17.69 -3.10
CA ILE A 42 -8.65 -16.87 -4.27
C ILE A 42 -9.86 -16.39 -5.07
N ARG A 43 -10.92 -17.21 -5.21
CA ARG A 43 -12.14 -16.83 -5.94
C ARG A 43 -12.99 -15.79 -5.23
N THR A 44 -13.15 -15.93 -3.92
CA THR A 44 -14.24 -15.27 -3.18
C THR A 44 -13.76 -14.21 -2.19
N ALA A 45 -12.49 -14.23 -1.79
CA ALA A 45 -12.00 -13.27 -0.81
C ALA A 45 -12.13 -11.83 -1.34
N PRO A 46 -12.39 -10.84 -0.46
CA PRO A 46 -12.25 -9.43 -0.80
C PRO A 46 -10.85 -9.12 -1.34
N ASP A 47 -10.72 -8.15 -2.25
CA ASP A 47 -9.41 -7.86 -2.86
C ASP A 47 -8.35 -7.44 -1.83
N GLU A 48 -8.74 -6.79 -0.73
CA GLU A 48 -7.83 -6.45 0.36
C GLU A 48 -7.17 -7.69 0.95
N ASP A 49 -7.87 -8.82 1.02
CA ASP A 49 -7.32 -10.07 1.55
C ASP A 49 -6.36 -10.73 0.56
N LEU A 50 -6.36 -10.30 -0.71
CA LEU A 50 -5.53 -10.80 -1.79
C LEU A 50 -4.41 -9.83 -2.22
N PHE A 51 -4.33 -8.65 -1.62
CA PHE A 51 -3.26 -7.68 -1.85
C PHE A 51 -2.39 -7.57 -0.62
N ARG A 52 -1.08 -7.83 -0.74
CA ARG A 52 -0.13 -7.84 0.39
C ARG A 52 -0.61 -8.73 1.55
N ALA A 53 -1.22 -9.87 1.23
CA ALA A 53 -1.72 -10.88 2.14
C ALA A 53 -0.60 -11.46 3.01
N SER A 54 -0.95 -11.70 4.27
CA SER A 54 -0.07 -12.32 5.28
C SER A 54 -0.43 -13.80 5.44
N PRO A 55 0.53 -14.74 5.28
CA PRO A 55 0.26 -16.16 5.48
C PRO A 55 -0.18 -16.46 6.92
N TYR A 56 0.32 -15.73 7.91
CA TYR A 56 -0.07 -15.88 9.32
C TYR A 56 -1.52 -15.46 9.58
N ARG A 57 -1.97 -14.34 8.96
CA ARG A 57 -3.38 -13.93 9.02
C ARG A 57 -4.29 -14.95 8.34
N TYR A 58 -3.85 -15.48 7.20
CA TYR A 58 -4.56 -16.56 6.53
C TYR A 58 -4.66 -17.79 7.43
N ALA A 59 -3.54 -18.22 8.04
CA ALA A 59 -3.48 -19.36 8.95
C ALA A 59 -4.50 -19.26 10.08
N GLN A 60 -4.53 -18.11 10.77
CA GLN A 60 -5.49 -17.82 11.83
C GLN A 60 -6.94 -17.86 11.34
N ARG A 61 -7.21 -17.32 10.14
CA ARG A 61 -8.56 -17.28 9.57
C ARG A 61 -9.11 -18.65 9.23
N VAL A 62 -8.28 -19.53 8.65
CA VAL A 62 -8.72 -20.85 8.19
C VAL A 62 -8.45 -21.97 9.19
N GLY A 63 -7.74 -21.70 10.28
CA GLY A 63 -7.46 -22.65 11.36
C GLY A 63 -6.37 -23.66 11.04
N ILE A 64 -5.34 -23.27 10.28
CA ILE A 64 -4.18 -24.12 9.95
C ILE A 64 -2.92 -23.63 10.67
N GLY A 65 -1.86 -24.45 10.69
CA GLY A 65 -0.59 -24.08 11.29
C GLY A 65 0.19 -23.05 10.46
N ASP A 66 0.92 -22.16 11.12
CA ASP A 66 1.69 -21.08 10.48
C ASP A 66 2.65 -21.59 9.40
N ARG A 67 3.42 -22.64 9.72
CA ARG A 67 4.35 -23.25 8.76
C ARG A 67 3.63 -23.79 7.52
N GLN A 68 2.46 -24.40 7.71
CA GLN A 68 1.66 -24.93 6.61
C GLN A 68 1.12 -23.80 5.72
N ALA A 69 0.72 -22.67 6.30
CA ALA A 69 0.30 -21.49 5.54
C ALA A 69 1.45 -20.85 4.77
N VAL A 70 2.64 -20.75 5.38
CA VAL A 70 3.86 -20.27 4.71
C VAL A 70 4.21 -21.19 3.53
N ASP A 71 4.26 -22.50 3.75
CA ASP A 71 4.52 -23.48 2.69
C ASP A 71 3.50 -23.35 1.54
N LEU A 72 2.21 -23.25 1.87
CA LEU A 72 1.14 -23.03 0.89
C LEU A 72 1.37 -21.76 0.06
N PHE A 73 1.67 -20.62 0.70
CA PHE A 73 1.88 -19.35 0.01
C PHE A 73 3.13 -19.38 -0.88
N LEU A 74 4.20 -20.06 -0.44
CA LEU A 74 5.42 -20.23 -1.23
C LEU A 74 5.18 -21.12 -2.45
N TYR A 75 4.53 -22.27 -2.28
CA TYR A 75 4.17 -23.13 -3.42
C TYR A 75 3.16 -22.46 -4.35
N ALA A 76 2.20 -21.71 -3.82
CA ALA A 76 1.28 -20.90 -4.61
C ALA A 76 2.00 -19.82 -5.41
N THR A 77 3.05 -19.21 -4.84
CA THR A 77 3.91 -18.29 -5.59
C THR A 77 4.67 -18.99 -6.70
N HIS A 78 5.27 -20.15 -6.40
CA HIS A 78 5.98 -20.95 -7.40
C HIS A 78 5.07 -21.41 -8.55
N ALA A 79 3.81 -21.75 -8.24
CA ALA A 79 2.79 -22.07 -9.23
C ALA A 79 2.22 -20.82 -9.95
N GLY A 80 2.65 -19.62 -9.57
CA GLY A 80 2.22 -18.34 -10.14
C GLY A 80 0.83 -17.89 -9.68
N ILE A 81 0.21 -18.51 -8.68
CA ILE A 81 -1.07 -18.04 -8.12
C ILE A 81 -0.87 -16.70 -7.39
N LEU A 82 0.23 -16.62 -6.65
CA LEU A 82 0.66 -15.43 -5.93
C LEU A 82 1.96 -14.88 -6.54
N GLU A 83 2.21 -13.62 -6.27
CA GLU A 83 3.49 -12.93 -6.38
C GLU A 83 3.83 -12.38 -5.00
N PHE A 84 5.08 -12.06 -4.71
CA PHE A 84 5.41 -11.38 -3.45
C PHE A 84 6.41 -10.25 -3.66
N ASN A 85 6.41 -9.33 -2.71
CA ASN A 85 7.44 -8.32 -2.54
C ASN A 85 8.00 -8.35 -1.11
N TRP A 86 9.16 -7.73 -0.95
CA TRP A 86 9.82 -7.52 0.32
C TRP A 86 9.69 -6.05 0.71
N GLY A 87 9.46 -5.78 1.99
CA GLY A 87 9.44 -4.43 2.53
C GLY A 87 9.94 -4.39 3.96
N VAL A 88 10.50 -3.25 4.34
CA VAL A 88 10.92 -2.95 5.71
C VAL A 88 9.76 -2.30 6.44
N LEU A 89 9.47 -2.76 7.64
CA LEU A 89 8.46 -2.17 8.50
C LEU A 89 9.07 -1.04 9.32
N CYS A 90 8.44 0.12 9.25
CA CYS A 90 8.74 1.20 10.19
C CYS A 90 8.44 0.72 11.62
N PRO A 91 9.40 0.77 12.55
CA PRO A 91 9.20 0.28 13.92
C PRO A 91 8.19 1.12 14.73
N ARG A 92 7.83 2.31 14.24
CA ARG A 92 6.90 3.22 14.93
C ARG A 92 5.46 3.16 14.42
N CYS A 93 5.25 2.94 13.13
CA CYS A 93 3.91 3.00 12.54
C CYS A 93 3.54 1.80 11.70
N ALA A 94 4.43 0.81 11.57
CA ALA A 94 4.25 -0.35 10.69
C ALA A 94 4.02 -0.01 9.21
N ALA A 95 4.42 1.19 8.76
CA ALA A 95 4.45 1.51 7.35
C ALA A 95 5.38 0.52 6.62
N PHE A 96 4.93 0.01 5.49
CA PHE A 96 5.67 -0.94 4.66
C PHE A 96 6.45 -0.19 3.60
N ILE A 97 7.75 -0.04 3.87
CA ILE A 97 8.70 0.69 3.05
C ILE A 97 9.30 -0.31 2.08
N THR A 98 8.90 -0.24 0.81
CA THR A 98 9.41 -1.16 -0.21
C THR A 98 10.77 -0.73 -0.72
N SER A 99 11.58 -1.71 -1.15
CA SER A 99 12.72 -1.45 -2.03
C SER A 99 12.43 -2.07 -3.41
N PRO A 100 12.46 -1.28 -4.49
CA PRO A 100 12.49 -1.82 -5.84
C PRO A 100 13.67 -2.79 -5.98
N GLY A 101 13.43 -4.04 -6.39
CA GLY A 101 14.49 -5.06 -6.60
C GLY A 101 14.51 -6.25 -5.63
N GLY A 102 13.57 -6.30 -4.67
CA GLY A 102 13.41 -7.45 -3.77
C GLY A 102 14.47 -7.52 -2.66
N LEU A 103 14.62 -8.69 -2.03
CA LEU A 103 15.46 -8.84 -0.82
C LEU A 103 16.90 -8.34 -0.98
N ARG A 104 17.50 -8.51 -2.17
CA ARG A 104 18.89 -8.11 -2.45
C ARG A 104 19.09 -6.60 -2.55
N SER A 105 18.02 -5.84 -2.81
CA SER A 105 18.09 -4.38 -2.86
C SER A 105 17.72 -3.73 -1.53
N LEU A 106 17.45 -4.50 -0.48
CA LEU A 106 17.31 -3.96 0.86
C LEU A 106 18.63 -3.32 1.30
N HIS A 107 18.58 -2.01 1.47
CA HIS A 107 19.67 -1.25 2.08
C HIS A 107 19.80 -1.59 3.56
N THR A 108 20.94 -1.27 4.17
CA THR A 108 21.14 -1.49 5.62
C THR A 108 20.30 -0.55 6.50
N HIS A 109 19.76 0.52 5.91
CA HIS A 109 18.90 1.49 6.58
C HIS A 109 17.66 1.77 5.73
N ALA A 110 16.53 2.00 6.40
CA ALA A 110 15.28 2.44 5.80
C ALA A 110 14.82 3.74 6.47
N TYR A 111 14.32 4.68 5.68
CA TYR A 111 13.73 5.93 6.17
C TYR A 111 12.21 5.88 5.99
N CYS A 112 11.47 6.16 7.06
CA CYS A 112 10.02 6.28 7.02
C CYS A 112 9.64 7.75 6.95
N ASP A 113 9.23 8.30 5.80
CA ASP A 113 8.88 9.72 5.78
C ASP A 113 7.60 10.05 6.56
N LEU A 114 6.71 9.08 6.77
CA LEU A 114 5.54 9.30 7.63
C LEU A 114 5.96 9.56 9.08
N CYS A 115 6.95 8.82 9.59
CA CYS A 115 7.46 9.03 10.94
C CYS A 115 8.65 10.01 11.00
N GLN A 116 9.28 10.30 9.86
CA GLN A 116 10.56 11.00 9.72
C GLN A 116 11.65 10.40 10.62
N ILE A 117 11.81 9.07 10.54
CA ILE A 117 12.83 8.35 11.30
C ILE A 117 13.61 7.41 10.37
N ASP A 118 14.90 7.28 10.67
CA ASP A 118 15.73 6.21 10.17
C ASP A 118 15.61 4.97 11.07
N SER A 119 15.67 3.80 10.46
CA SER A 119 15.73 2.52 11.17
C SER A 119 16.70 1.59 10.47
N ASP A 120 17.44 0.83 11.27
CA ASP A 120 18.27 -0.26 10.79
C ASP A 120 17.38 -1.36 10.18
N VAL A 121 17.87 -1.99 9.10
CA VAL A 121 17.20 -3.14 8.49
C VAL A 121 17.77 -4.42 9.10
N VAL A 122 16.93 -5.12 9.86
CA VAL A 122 17.25 -6.40 10.47
C VAL A 122 16.26 -7.43 9.91
N ILE A 123 16.76 -8.33 9.05
CA ILE A 123 15.93 -9.24 8.23
C ILE A 123 14.94 -10.03 9.09
N ASP A 124 15.38 -10.51 10.25
CA ASP A 124 14.55 -11.35 11.11
C ASP A 124 13.54 -10.54 11.95
N ASP A 125 13.75 -9.23 12.11
CA ASP A 125 12.96 -8.39 13.03
C ASP A 125 11.95 -7.51 12.29
N ASN A 126 12.35 -6.85 11.20
CA ASN A 126 11.55 -5.80 10.57
C ASN A 126 11.41 -5.91 9.05
N VAL A 127 11.75 -7.06 8.46
CA VAL A 127 11.48 -7.33 7.05
C VAL A 127 10.24 -8.21 6.91
N GLU A 128 9.27 -7.75 6.11
CA GLU A 128 8.04 -8.49 5.80
C GLU A 128 8.01 -8.91 4.33
N VAL A 129 7.63 -10.16 4.09
CA VAL A 129 7.19 -10.64 2.77
C VAL A 129 5.69 -10.48 2.68
N ALA A 130 5.22 -9.78 1.65
CA ALA A 130 3.79 -9.59 1.43
C ALA A 130 3.38 -10.20 0.09
N PHE A 131 2.35 -11.05 0.10
CA PHE A 131 1.92 -11.80 -1.06
C PHE A 131 0.70 -11.16 -1.74
N THR A 132 0.71 -11.03 -3.05
CA THR A 132 -0.40 -10.49 -3.82
C THR A 132 -0.84 -11.51 -4.86
N VAL A 133 -2.14 -11.69 -5.07
CA VAL A 133 -2.62 -12.57 -6.15
C VAL A 133 -2.12 -12.08 -7.51
N ALA A 134 -1.64 -13.00 -8.35
CA ALA A 134 -1.16 -12.64 -9.67
C ALA A 134 -2.34 -12.17 -10.55
N PRO A 135 -2.22 -11.05 -11.28
CA PRO A 135 -3.32 -10.51 -12.11
C PRO A 135 -3.79 -11.51 -13.18
N SER A 136 -2.88 -12.38 -13.63
CA SER A 136 -3.17 -13.47 -14.56
C SER A 136 -4.10 -14.56 -13.99
N VAL A 137 -4.17 -14.71 -12.66
CA VAL A 137 -5.16 -15.58 -11.98
C VAL A 137 -6.41 -14.80 -11.64
N ARG A 138 -6.25 -13.67 -10.95
CA ARG A 138 -7.34 -12.80 -10.55
C ARG A 138 -6.88 -11.36 -10.58
N THR A 139 -7.57 -10.53 -11.35
CA THR A 139 -7.34 -9.08 -11.31
C THR A 139 -8.08 -8.51 -10.10
N ILE A 140 -7.38 -7.71 -9.30
CA ILE A 140 -7.95 -7.02 -8.13
C ILE A 140 -7.73 -5.51 -8.25
N ARG A 141 -8.48 -4.72 -7.47
CA ARG A 141 -8.41 -3.25 -7.53
C ARG A 141 -7.04 -2.64 -7.22
N PHE A 142 -6.13 -3.40 -6.61
CA PHE A 142 -4.77 -2.95 -6.28
C PHE A 142 -3.77 -3.16 -7.42
N HIS A 143 -4.16 -3.83 -8.51
CA HIS A 143 -3.30 -4.00 -9.70
C HIS A 143 -3.30 -2.77 -10.62
N SER A 144 -4.27 -1.85 -10.48
CA SER A 144 -4.36 -0.66 -11.33
C SER A 144 -4.56 0.61 -10.50
N PRO A 145 -3.78 1.68 -10.74
CA PRO A 145 -4.00 2.99 -10.13
C PRO A 145 -5.42 3.53 -10.31
N SER A 146 -6.04 3.29 -11.46
CA SER A 146 -7.38 3.81 -11.78
C SER A 146 -8.52 3.18 -10.97
N THR A 147 -8.28 2.03 -10.33
CA THR A 147 -9.27 1.31 -9.53
C THR A 147 -9.13 1.55 -8.02
N ILE A 148 -8.07 2.24 -7.61
CA ILE A 148 -7.81 2.59 -6.21
C ILE A 148 -8.77 3.70 -5.79
N ASN A 149 -9.39 3.54 -4.62
CA ASN A 149 -10.03 4.64 -3.91
C ASN A 149 -9.10 5.02 -2.76
N LEU A 150 -8.35 6.11 -2.88
CA LEU A 150 -7.28 6.38 -1.92
C LEU A 150 -7.80 6.51 -0.48
N LYS A 151 -8.96 7.14 -0.26
CA LYS A 151 -9.57 7.24 1.07
C LYS A 151 -9.87 5.89 1.71
N ARG A 152 -10.38 4.94 0.94
CA ARG A 152 -10.67 3.57 1.40
C ARG A 152 -9.40 2.72 1.53
N ASP A 153 -8.53 2.81 0.53
CA ASP A 153 -7.45 1.85 0.30
C ASP A 153 -6.12 2.31 0.93
N TRP A 154 -6.04 3.55 1.42
CA TRP A 154 -4.88 4.18 2.06
C TRP A 154 -4.14 3.24 3.00
N ARG A 155 -4.87 2.69 3.97
CA ARG A 155 -4.30 1.79 4.98
C ARG A 155 -3.59 0.61 4.33
N ARG A 156 -4.24 -0.01 3.34
CA ARG A 156 -3.74 -1.23 2.71
C ARG A 156 -2.52 -0.96 1.83
N LEU A 157 -2.46 0.22 1.21
CA LEU A 157 -1.34 0.62 0.37
C LEU A 157 -0.07 0.86 1.20
N PHE A 158 -0.19 1.53 2.36
CA PHE A 158 0.98 2.02 3.09
C PHE A 158 1.41 1.19 4.29
N PHE A 159 0.52 0.42 4.92
CA PHE A 159 0.83 -0.24 6.20
C PHE A 159 0.94 -1.76 6.06
N SER A 160 1.61 -2.38 7.02
CA SER A 160 1.66 -3.83 7.19
C SER A 160 0.27 -4.43 7.38
N THR A 161 0.12 -5.65 6.90
CA THR A 161 -1.12 -6.44 7.03
C THR A 161 -0.96 -7.54 8.07
N SER A 162 0.30 -7.86 8.41
CA SER A 162 0.71 -8.79 9.44
C SER A 162 0.54 -8.19 10.83
N GLN A 163 0.68 -6.87 10.99
CA GLN A 163 0.46 -6.21 12.27
C GLN A 163 -1.04 -6.00 12.57
N THR A 164 -1.43 -6.13 13.84
CA THR A 164 -2.75 -5.74 14.32
C THR A 164 -2.68 -4.30 14.76
N MET A 165 -3.61 -3.48 14.29
CA MET A 165 -3.76 -2.10 14.73
C MET A 165 -5.04 -1.98 15.53
N THR A 166 -5.00 -1.25 16.64
CA THR A 166 -6.21 -0.95 17.40
C THR A 166 -7.18 -0.12 16.56
N PRO A 167 -8.52 -0.21 16.81
CA PRO A 167 -9.50 0.64 16.14
C PRO A 167 -9.20 2.14 16.24
N PHE A 168 -8.59 2.59 17.33
CA PHE A 168 -8.14 3.96 17.50
C PHE A 168 -7.06 4.34 16.49
N VAL A 169 -6.00 3.55 16.36
CA VAL A 169 -4.92 3.78 15.38
C VAL A 169 -5.46 3.78 13.95
N LEU A 170 -6.41 2.87 13.65
CA LEU A 170 -7.08 2.83 12.35
C LEU A 170 -7.79 4.15 12.03
N ARG A 171 -8.57 4.68 12.98
CA ARG A 171 -9.23 5.99 12.82
C ARG A 171 -8.23 7.13 12.65
N GLN A 172 -7.11 7.10 13.36
CA GLN A 172 -6.06 8.10 13.20
C GLN A 172 -5.46 8.07 11.79
N ILE A 173 -5.12 6.88 11.28
CA ILE A 173 -4.57 6.67 9.94
C ILE A 173 -5.52 7.21 8.86
N GLU A 174 -6.82 6.95 8.99
CA GLU A 174 -7.84 7.44 8.04
C GLU A 174 -7.94 8.97 8.01
N GLN A 175 -7.65 9.64 9.12
CA GLN A 175 -7.68 11.10 9.22
C GLN A 175 -6.42 11.79 8.65
N LEU A 176 -5.35 11.03 8.40
CA LEU A 176 -4.12 11.59 7.87
C LEU A 176 -4.28 12.04 6.42
N LEU A 177 -5.07 11.32 5.60
CA LEU A 177 -5.30 11.69 4.21
C LEU A 177 -6.34 12.81 4.11
N VAL A 178 -5.88 14.01 3.79
CA VAL A 178 -6.72 15.22 3.78
C VAL A 178 -7.17 15.65 2.39
N ALA A 179 -6.45 15.24 1.35
CA ALA A 179 -6.87 15.39 -0.04
C ALA A 179 -6.27 14.28 -0.92
N ASP A 180 -6.91 13.98 -2.04
CA ASP A 180 -6.41 13.02 -3.03
C ASP A 180 -6.75 13.49 -4.45
N ALA A 181 -5.93 13.05 -5.42
CA ALA A 181 -6.11 13.39 -6.83
C ALA A 181 -5.64 12.24 -7.74
N PHE A 182 -6.31 12.08 -8.88
CA PHE A 182 -5.86 11.24 -9.98
C PHE A 182 -5.21 12.15 -11.03
N VAL A 183 -3.94 11.92 -11.34
CA VAL A 183 -3.17 12.71 -12.29
C VAL A 183 -2.85 11.83 -13.49
N PRO A 184 -3.48 12.06 -14.66
CA PRO A 184 -3.18 11.32 -15.88
C PRO A 184 -1.70 11.39 -16.26
N ALA A 185 -1.25 10.45 -17.09
CA ALA A 185 0.11 10.45 -17.63
C ALA A 185 0.42 11.78 -18.31
N ASN A 186 1.63 12.31 -18.10
CA ASN A 186 2.12 13.54 -18.73
C ASN A 186 1.20 14.77 -18.55
N ALA A 187 0.40 14.80 -17.48
CA ALA A 187 -0.57 15.86 -17.21
C ALA A 187 -0.22 16.64 -15.94
N ILE A 188 -0.71 17.88 -15.89
CA ILE A 188 -0.66 18.74 -14.70
C ILE A 188 -2.04 18.77 -14.08
N TYR A 189 -2.09 18.56 -12.77
CA TYR A 189 -3.29 18.73 -11.97
C TYR A 189 -3.02 19.75 -10.84
N GLN A 190 -4.04 20.51 -10.48
CA GLN A 190 -3.96 21.48 -9.41
C GLN A 190 -5.20 21.39 -8.54
N PHE A 191 -5.00 21.38 -7.24
CA PHE A 191 -6.07 21.45 -6.24
C PHE A 191 -5.71 22.45 -5.15
N GLU A 192 -6.73 22.95 -4.47
CA GLU A 192 -6.58 23.81 -3.30
C GLU A 192 -6.93 23.02 -2.04
N HIS A 193 -6.16 23.21 -0.97
CA HIS A 193 -6.45 22.65 0.34
C HIS A 193 -6.23 23.70 1.44
N MET A 194 -7.10 23.70 2.46
CA MET A 194 -6.95 24.57 3.62
C MET A 194 -5.92 23.97 4.57
N CYS A 195 -4.69 24.48 4.51
CA CYS A 195 -3.58 24.00 5.33
C CYS A 195 -3.46 24.81 6.62
N VAL A 196 -3.26 24.12 7.75
CA VAL A 196 -2.85 24.73 9.02
C VAL A 196 -1.35 24.58 9.19
N ALA A 197 -0.73 25.37 10.07
CA ALA A 197 0.69 25.22 10.36
C ALA A 197 1.01 23.80 10.84
N GLY A 198 2.02 23.16 10.25
CA GLY A 198 2.30 21.75 10.52
C GLY A 198 3.08 21.05 9.40
N GLN A 199 3.16 19.72 9.52
CA GLN A 199 3.87 18.86 8.57
C GLN A 199 2.87 18.14 7.68
N TYR A 200 3.09 18.21 6.38
CA TYR A 200 2.32 17.51 5.36
C TYR A 200 3.25 16.67 4.49
N LEU A 201 2.66 15.71 3.77
CA LEU A 201 3.37 14.87 2.81
C LEU A 201 2.56 14.80 1.51
N ILE A 202 3.23 14.95 0.38
CA ILE A 202 2.72 14.51 -0.91
C ILE A 202 3.13 13.05 -1.06
N ALA A 203 2.16 12.15 -1.09
CA ALA A 203 2.40 10.71 -1.19
C ALA A 203 1.98 10.17 -2.54
N LEU A 204 2.83 9.32 -3.10
CA LEU A 204 2.66 8.65 -4.39
C LEU A 204 2.74 7.13 -4.16
N PRO A 205 1.61 6.49 -3.77
CA PRO A 205 1.60 5.09 -3.33
C PRO A 205 2.18 4.11 -4.36
N GLN A 206 1.92 4.34 -5.65
CA GLN A 206 2.36 3.47 -6.75
C GLN A 206 3.88 3.34 -6.82
N HIS A 207 4.56 4.45 -6.58
CA HIS A 207 6.00 4.56 -6.71
C HIS A 207 6.70 4.52 -5.34
N HIS A 208 5.92 4.32 -4.26
CA HIS A 208 6.41 4.40 -2.87
C HIS A 208 7.27 5.63 -2.61
N ALA A 209 6.89 6.74 -3.25
CA ALA A 209 7.62 7.99 -3.23
C ALA A 209 6.82 9.06 -2.51
N GLN A 210 7.51 10.02 -1.90
CA GLN A 210 6.87 11.14 -1.24
C GLN A 210 7.77 12.36 -1.16
N ALA A 211 7.14 13.50 -0.89
CA ALA A 211 7.82 14.76 -0.60
C ALA A 211 7.23 15.42 0.65
N ALA A 212 8.09 16.03 1.45
CA ALA A 212 7.69 16.82 2.62
C ALA A 212 7.17 18.19 2.21
N LEU A 213 6.05 18.60 2.83
CA LEU A 213 5.50 19.94 2.73
C LEU A 213 5.36 20.51 4.14
N GLU A 214 6.20 21.48 4.48
CA GLU A 214 6.15 22.17 5.75
C GLU A 214 5.30 23.44 5.62
N VAL A 215 4.22 23.54 6.39
CA VAL A 215 3.36 24.71 6.43
C VAL A 215 3.82 25.60 7.58
N ASP A 216 4.54 26.67 7.23
CA ASP A 216 5.24 27.57 8.15
C ASP A 216 4.59 28.97 8.14
N PRO A 217 4.12 29.49 9.28
CA PRO A 217 3.56 30.85 9.38
C PRO A 217 4.48 31.97 8.90
N GLN A 218 5.80 31.74 8.83
CA GLN A 218 6.77 32.72 8.35
C GLN A 218 6.89 32.76 6.82
N HIS A 219 6.30 31.78 6.13
CA HIS A 219 6.39 31.68 4.68
C HIS A 219 5.23 32.44 4.00
N ALA A 220 5.55 33.27 3.01
CA ALA A 220 4.58 34.16 2.36
C ALA A 220 3.87 33.53 1.15
N GLU A 221 4.49 32.54 0.51
CA GLU A 221 3.90 31.88 -0.67
C GLU A 221 2.86 30.85 -0.24
N HIS A 222 1.76 30.75 -1.00
CA HIS A 222 0.68 29.78 -0.77
C HIS A 222 0.53 28.79 -1.93
N THR A 223 1.55 28.67 -2.78
CA THR A 223 1.55 27.78 -3.95
C THR A 223 2.78 26.90 -3.91
N VAL A 224 2.58 25.61 -4.15
CA VAL A 224 3.66 24.61 -4.23
C VAL A 224 3.53 23.79 -5.50
N HIS A 225 4.67 23.35 -6.03
CA HIS A 225 4.73 22.56 -7.27
C HIS A 225 5.59 21.32 -7.11
N PHE A 226 5.06 20.15 -7.46
CA PHE A 226 5.81 18.89 -7.44
C PHE A 226 5.75 18.19 -8.80
N ASP A 227 6.89 17.67 -9.26
CA ASP A 227 6.97 16.73 -10.37
C ASP A 227 6.96 15.29 -9.82
N LEU A 228 6.08 14.45 -10.34
CA LEU A 228 5.97 13.03 -10.01
C LEU A 228 6.82 12.24 -11.01
N LEU A 229 7.84 11.55 -10.51
CA LEU A 229 8.75 10.71 -11.28
C LEU A 229 8.58 9.24 -10.85
N ASP A 230 9.17 8.32 -11.61
CA ASP A 230 9.26 6.94 -11.17
C ASP A 230 10.21 6.84 -9.95
N GLY A 231 9.64 6.46 -8.81
CA GLY A 231 10.35 6.34 -7.53
C GLY A 231 10.67 7.65 -6.81
N ALA A 232 10.21 8.82 -7.28
CA ALA A 232 10.50 10.09 -6.61
C ALA A 232 9.38 11.14 -6.78
N VAL A 233 9.26 12.02 -5.77
CA VAL A 233 8.48 13.27 -5.86
C VAL A 233 9.46 14.42 -5.68
N VAL A 234 9.51 15.33 -6.65
CA VAL A 234 10.54 16.38 -6.72
C VAL A 234 9.90 17.78 -6.68
N PRO A 235 10.45 18.71 -5.88
CA PRO A 235 11.52 18.50 -4.92
C PRO A 235 11.05 17.70 -3.70
N ALA A 236 11.99 17.02 -3.03
CA ALA A 236 11.70 16.18 -1.87
C ALA A 236 11.18 16.97 -0.65
N ARG A 237 11.37 18.29 -0.61
CA ARG A 237 10.85 19.17 0.45
C ARG A 237 10.46 20.53 -0.11
N GLN A 238 9.32 21.06 0.33
CA GLN A 238 8.91 22.46 0.14
C GLN A 238 8.36 23.07 1.42
N ARG A 239 8.28 24.40 1.42
CA ARG A 239 7.67 25.21 2.47
C ARG A 239 6.56 26.08 1.87
N VAL A 240 5.52 26.33 2.65
CA VAL A 240 4.38 27.15 2.24
C VAL A 240 3.76 27.84 3.44
N GLY A 241 3.08 28.96 3.23
CA GLY A 241 2.32 29.67 4.27
C GLY A 241 0.98 28.98 4.57
N PRO A 242 0.45 29.08 5.80
CA PRO A 242 -0.85 28.53 6.17
C PRO A 242 -2.01 29.24 5.46
N GLY A 243 -3.14 28.56 5.27
CA GLY A 243 -4.32 29.08 4.58
C GLY A 243 -4.70 28.25 3.34
N PRO A 244 -5.38 28.84 2.34
CA PRO A 244 -5.71 28.15 1.10
C PRO A 244 -4.44 27.93 0.27
N VAL A 245 -3.88 26.72 0.34
CA VAL A 245 -2.66 26.35 -0.38
C VAL A 245 -3.02 25.70 -1.71
N ILE A 246 -2.44 26.21 -2.78
CA ILE A 246 -2.54 25.65 -4.13
C ILE A 246 -1.43 24.63 -4.31
N VAL A 247 -1.81 23.35 -4.44
CA VAL A 247 -0.88 22.26 -4.73
C VAL A 247 -0.97 21.92 -6.21
N ARG A 248 0.12 22.16 -6.93
CA ARG A 248 0.28 21.78 -8.33
C ARG A 248 1.14 20.53 -8.43
N VAL A 249 0.63 19.51 -9.10
CA VAL A 249 1.36 18.26 -9.34
C VAL A 249 1.45 18.01 -10.84
N HIS A 250 2.65 17.71 -11.31
CA HIS A 250 2.91 17.37 -12.70
C HIS A 250 3.36 15.93 -12.78
N ASN A 251 2.51 15.08 -13.34
CA ASN A 251 2.87 13.70 -13.57
C ASN A 251 3.80 13.61 -14.79
N ARG A 252 5.06 13.28 -14.57
CA ARG A 252 6.07 13.07 -15.64
C ARG A 252 6.21 11.60 -16.02
N THR A 253 5.38 10.73 -15.46
CA THR A 253 5.36 9.31 -15.80
C THR A 253 4.37 9.06 -16.95
N ASP A 254 4.54 7.91 -17.60
CA ASP A 254 3.68 7.47 -18.70
C ASP A 254 2.41 6.74 -18.23
N THR A 255 2.16 6.72 -16.91
CA THR A 255 1.01 6.06 -16.30
C THR A 255 0.18 7.02 -15.45
N LEU A 256 -1.09 6.71 -15.24
CA LEU A 256 -1.91 7.44 -14.28
C LEU A 256 -1.33 7.26 -12.87
N ASN A 257 -1.26 8.36 -12.12
CA ASN A 257 -0.84 8.36 -10.73
C ASN A 257 -1.95 8.81 -9.79
N VAL A 258 -1.99 8.22 -8.60
CA VAL A 258 -2.84 8.70 -7.50
C VAL A 258 -1.94 9.45 -6.53
N VAL A 259 -2.29 10.67 -6.20
CA VAL A 259 -1.55 11.50 -5.25
C VAL A 259 -2.40 11.69 -4.01
N GLY A 260 -1.82 11.51 -2.84
CA GLY A 260 -2.42 11.87 -1.56
C GLY A 260 -1.70 13.07 -0.94
N LEU A 261 -2.46 14.03 -0.40
CA LEU A 261 -1.95 14.98 0.56
C LEU A 261 -2.23 14.44 1.96
N ILE A 262 -1.18 14.16 2.71
CA ILE A 262 -1.25 13.69 4.09
C ILE A 262 -0.99 14.89 5.01
N HIS A 263 -1.84 15.11 6.01
CA HIS A 263 -1.50 15.95 7.16
C HIS A 263 -1.00 15.06 8.29
N ARG A 264 0.18 15.36 8.83
CA ARG A 264 0.77 14.65 9.96
C ARG A 264 0.73 15.55 11.21
N PRO A 265 -0.27 15.42 12.08
CA PRO A 265 -0.30 16.18 13.32
C PRO A 265 0.77 15.63 14.28
N LEU A 266 1.51 16.52 14.94
CA LEU A 266 2.57 16.13 15.89
C LEU A 266 2.06 15.29 17.08
N ALA A 267 0.78 15.44 17.43
CA ALA A 267 0.16 14.75 18.56
C ALA A 267 -0.38 13.34 18.24
N VAL A 268 -0.36 12.92 16.97
CA VAL A 268 -0.92 11.61 16.59
C VAL A 268 0.12 10.52 16.76
N THR A 269 -0.19 9.54 17.62
CA THR A 269 0.54 8.27 17.65
C THR A 269 -0.02 7.34 16.58
N LEU A 270 0.89 6.73 15.82
CA LEU A 270 0.59 5.68 14.86
C LEU A 270 1.14 4.32 15.32
N ASP A 271 1.57 4.26 16.58
CA ASP A 271 2.00 3.02 17.23
C ASP A 271 0.84 2.02 17.20
N PRO A 272 0.98 0.86 16.53
CA PRO A 272 -0.06 -0.15 16.42
C PRO A 272 -0.65 -0.58 17.76
N ASP A 273 0.14 -0.51 18.84
CA ASP A 273 -0.21 -0.95 20.20
C ASP A 273 -0.67 0.21 21.10
N ALA A 274 -0.83 1.42 20.56
CA ALA A 274 -1.25 2.58 21.36
C ALA A 274 -2.62 2.35 22.03
N PRO A 275 -2.74 2.58 23.36
CA PRO A 275 -4.00 2.48 24.08
C PRO A 275 -4.97 3.58 23.63
N GLU A 276 -6.28 3.31 23.72
CA GLU A 276 -7.30 4.34 23.53
C GLU A 276 -7.19 5.36 24.68
N SER A 277 -6.81 6.60 24.35
CA SER A 277 -6.72 7.72 25.28
C SER A 277 -8.08 8.30 25.63
#